data_AF-A0A1Y4N6Z1-F1
#
_entry.id   AF-A0A1Y4N6Z1-F1
#
_cell.length_a   1.000
_cell.length_b   1.000
_cell.length_c   1.000
_cell.angle_alpha   90.00
_cell.angle_beta   90.00
_cell.angle_gamma   90.00
#
_symmetry.space_group_name_H-M   'P 1'
#
loop_
_entity.id
_entity.type
_entity.pdbx_description
1 polymer ?
#
loop_
_entity_poly.entity_id
_entity_poly.type
_entity_poly.pdbx_seq_one_letter_code
_entity_poly.pdbx_strand_id
1 'polypeptide(L)'
;MLLNKIIVLICCILLILCILPLWKNKFAGNKVLLKITSFHQIYAFLLLVLALIHGILAGNNPAMFSGKIAWMILLLIILFAYIIKQNKPKWKKIHMALSIIFVGLVILHIIHAIIV
;
A
#
# COMPACT_ATOMS: atom_id res chain seq x y z
N MET A 1 -13.69 -3.88 -16.98
CA MET A 1 -12.97 -5.00 -17.62
C MET A 1 -12.49 -6.00 -16.56
N LEU A 2 -12.51 -7.31 -16.83
CA LEU A 2 -12.12 -8.36 -15.87
C LEU A 2 -10.70 -8.15 -15.32
N LEU A 3 -9.75 -7.76 -16.18
CA LEU A 3 -8.37 -7.43 -15.80
C LEU A 3 -8.28 -6.40 -14.66
N ASN A 4 -9.07 -5.32 -14.74
CA ASN A 4 -9.04 -4.27 -13.72
C ASN A 4 -9.48 -4.78 -12.34
N LYS A 5 -10.49 -5.67 -12.31
CA LYS A 5 -10.96 -6.29 -11.06
C LYS A 5 -9.89 -7.21 -10.45
N ILE A 6 -9.16 -7.95 -11.29
CA ILE A 6 -8.05 -8.80 -10.86
C ILE A 6 -6.92 -7.94 -10.28
N ILE A 7 -6.56 -6.84 -10.94
CA ILE A 7 -5.51 -5.92 -10.45
C ILE A 7 -5.91 -5.34 -9.08
N VAL A 8 -7.15 -4.89 -8.91
CA VAL A 8 -7.65 -4.39 -7.61
C VAL A 8 -7.53 -5.46 -6.53
N LEU A 9 -7.93 -6.70 -6.82
CA LEU A 9 -7.81 -7.81 -5.87
C LEU A 9 -6.35 -8.03 -5.46
N ILE A 10 -5.42 -8.03 -6.42
CA ILE A 10 -3.98 -8.17 -6.16
C ILE A 10 -3.48 -6.99 -5.31
N CYS A 11 -3.87 -5.76 -5.62
CA CYS A 11 -3.52 -4.58 -4.83
C CYS A 11 -4.01 -4.70 -3.37
N CYS A 12 -5.23 -5.17 -3.14
CA CYS A 12 -5.75 -5.41 -1.79
C CYS A 12 -4.93 -6.46 -1.04
N ILE A 13 -4.57 -7.57 -1.70
CA ILE A 13 -3.72 -8.61 -1.11
C ILE A 13 -2.33 -8.05 -0.77
N LEU A 14 -1.69 -7.32 -1.68
CA LEU A 14 -0.39 -6.70 -1.47
C LEU A 14 -0.43 -5.68 -0.32
N LEU A 15 -1.51 -4.89 -0.21
CA LEU A 15 -1.71 -3.96 0.89
C LEU A 15 -1.77 -4.70 2.23
N ILE A 16 -2.54 -5.78 2.32
CA ILE A 16 -2.61 -6.61 3.54
C ILE A 16 -1.23 -7.18 3.89
N LEU A 17 -0.51 -7.71 2.89
CA LEU A 17 0.85 -8.22 3.08
C LEU A 17 1.82 -7.12 3.57
N CYS A 18 1.63 -5.88 3.14
CA CYS A 18 2.42 -4.73 3.61
C CYS A 18 2.10 -4.32 5.05
N ILE A 19 0.91 -4.64 5.58
CA ILE A 19 0.50 -4.34 6.96
C ILE A 19 0.99 -5.44 7.93
N LEU A 20 1.09 -6.70 7.46
CA LEU A 20 1.52 -7.85 8.28
C LEU A 20 2.78 -7.61 9.16
N PRO A 21 3.84 -6.90 8.71
CA PRO A 21 5.00 -6.59 9.54
C PRO A 21 4.69 -5.89 10.88
N LEU A 22 3.54 -5.23 11.03
CA LEU A 22 3.10 -4.65 12.31
C LEU A 22 2.93 -5.71 13.41
N TRP A 23 2.60 -6.94 13.04
CA TRP A 23 2.44 -8.07 13.97
C TRP A 23 3.66 -8.99 14.01
N LYS A 24 4.83 -8.54 13.52
CA LYS A 24 6.06 -9.35 13.47
C LYS A 24 6.41 -10.02 14.83
N ASN A 25 6.17 -9.33 15.94
CA ASN A 25 6.41 -9.88 17.29
C ASN A 25 5.52 -11.09 17.60
N LYS A 26 4.27 -11.11 17.10
CA LYS A 26 3.35 -12.25 17.25
C LYS A 26 3.74 -13.43 16.36
N PHE A 27 4.54 -13.19 15.32
CA PHE A 27 5.02 -14.22 14.38
C PHE A 27 6.38 -14.80 14.75
N ALA A 28 6.97 -14.43 15.90
CA ALA A 28 8.33 -14.84 16.28
C ALA A 28 8.56 -16.37 16.26
N GLY A 29 7.52 -17.17 16.49
CA GLY A 29 7.59 -18.64 16.41
C GLY A 29 7.37 -19.24 15.02
N ASN A 30 6.96 -18.46 14.02
CA ASN A 30 6.60 -18.95 12.69
C ASN A 30 7.56 -18.42 11.61
N LYS A 31 8.53 -19.25 11.22
CA LYS A 31 9.56 -18.92 10.23
C LYS A 31 8.97 -18.54 8.86
N VAL A 32 7.84 -19.15 8.47
CA VAL A 32 7.18 -18.86 7.18
C VAL A 32 6.59 -17.45 7.18
N LEU A 33 5.87 -17.07 8.24
CA LEU A 33 5.29 -15.72 8.35
C LEU A 33 6.37 -14.63 8.46
N LEU A 34 7.46 -14.92 9.18
CA LEU A 34 8.62 -14.01 9.21
C LEU A 34 9.27 -13.85 7.83
N LYS A 35 9.34 -14.92 7.02
CA LYS A 35 9.85 -14.86 5.66
C LYS A 35 8.92 -14.06 4.75
N ILE A 36 7.61 -14.27 4.82
CA ILE A 36 6.62 -13.51 4.04
C ILE A 36 6.74 -12.02 4.36
N THR A 37 6.75 -11.65 5.65
CA THR A 37 6.86 -10.24 6.07
C THR A 37 8.20 -9.59 5.69
N SER A 38 9.24 -10.38 5.42
CA SER A 38 10.54 -9.84 4.98
C SER A 38 10.54 -9.29 3.55
N PHE A 39 9.58 -9.69 2.72
CA PHE A 39 9.43 -9.22 1.33
C PHE A 39 8.62 -7.92 1.21
N HIS A 40 8.36 -7.23 2.34
CA HIS A 40 7.57 -6.00 2.40
C HIS A 40 7.94 -4.96 1.32
N GLN A 41 9.24 -4.73 1.08
CA GLN A 41 9.69 -3.76 0.07
C GLN A 41 9.24 -4.14 -1.35
N ILE A 42 9.29 -5.43 -1.69
CA ILE A 42 8.84 -5.94 -3.00
C ILE A 42 7.33 -5.75 -3.13
N TYR A 43 6.57 -6.09 -2.09
CA TYR A 43 5.11 -5.91 -2.10
C TYR A 43 4.70 -4.45 -2.24
N ALA A 44 5.39 -3.53 -1.56
CA ALA A 44 5.14 -2.09 -1.66
C ALA A 44 5.41 -1.56 -3.07
N PHE A 45 6.52 -2.00 -3.70
CA PHE A 45 6.84 -1.60 -5.08
C PHE A 45 5.84 -2.15 -6.09
N LEU A 46 5.45 -3.43 -5.97
CA LEU A 46 4.41 -4.04 -6.80
C LEU A 46 3.07 -3.31 -6.64
N LEU A 47 2.71 -2.96 -5.40
CA LEU A 47 1.50 -2.20 -5.11
C LEU A 47 1.52 -0.83 -5.81
N LEU A 48 2.65 -0.13 -5.79
CA LEU A 48 2.79 1.17 -6.46
C LEU A 48 2.53 1.08 -7.97
N VAL A 49 3.14 0.10 -8.63
CA VAL A 49 3.03 -0.09 -10.08
C VAL A 49 1.61 -0.53 -10.46
N LEU A 50 1.07 -1.54 -9.77
CA LEU A 50 -0.26 -2.08 -10.07
C LEU A 50 -1.37 -1.07 -9.76
N ALA A 51 -1.24 -0.28 -8.70
CA ALA A 51 -2.19 0.79 -8.40
C ALA A 51 -2.18 1.89 -9.47
N LEU A 52 -1.02 2.20 -10.07
CA LEU A 52 -0.95 3.12 -11.20
C LEU A 52 -1.66 2.55 -12.44
N ILE A 53 -1.38 1.29 -12.77
CA ILE A 53 -2.03 0.60 -13.90
C ILE A 53 -3.55 0.57 -13.70
N HIS A 54 -4.01 0.24 -12.49
CA HIS A 54 -5.42 0.30 -12.13
C HIS A 54 -6.02 1.69 -12.40
N GLY A 55 -5.36 2.76 -11.93
CA GLY A 55 -5.81 4.13 -12.14
C GLY A 55 -5.88 4.53 -13.62
N ILE A 56 -4.90 4.10 -14.44
CA ILE A 56 -4.90 4.33 -15.90
C ILE A 56 -6.07 3.59 -16.56
N LEU A 57 -6.26 2.30 -16.21
CA LEU A 57 -7.34 1.48 -16.76
C LEU A 57 -8.75 1.91 -16.30
N ALA A 58 -8.86 2.54 -15.13
CA ALA A 58 -10.11 3.06 -14.61
C ALA A 58 -10.64 4.26 -15.40
N GLY A 59 -9.78 4.95 -16.16
CA GLY A 59 -10.16 6.12 -16.95
C GLY A 59 -10.74 7.24 -16.07
N ASN A 60 -11.51 8.16 -16.67
CA ASN A 60 -12.00 9.38 -16.03
C ASN A 60 -13.23 9.16 -15.12
N ASN A 61 -13.08 8.30 -14.10
CA ASN A 61 -14.10 8.02 -13.10
C ASN A 61 -14.14 9.13 -12.01
N PRO A 62 -15.32 9.48 -11.45
CA PRO A 62 -15.45 10.43 -10.34
C PRO A 62 -14.51 10.18 -9.14
N ALA A 63 -14.22 8.91 -8.82
CA ALA A 63 -13.32 8.54 -7.74
C ALA A 63 -11.82 8.72 -8.07
N MET A 64 -11.46 9.07 -9.31
CA MET A 64 -10.06 9.21 -9.75
C MET A 64 -9.26 10.16 -8.87
N PHE A 65 -9.84 11.30 -8.48
CA PHE A 65 -9.12 12.31 -7.70
C PHE A 65 -8.64 11.74 -6.37
N SER A 66 -9.53 11.05 -5.63
CA SER A 66 -9.17 10.36 -4.39
C SER A 66 -8.11 9.26 -4.59
N GLY A 67 -8.19 8.52 -5.71
CA GLY A 67 -7.20 7.50 -6.06
C GLY A 67 -5.81 8.06 -6.35
N LYS A 68 -5.74 9.20 -7.07
CA LYS A 68 -4.47 9.90 -7.33
C LYS A 68 -3.80 10.37 -6.04
N ILE A 69 -4.57 10.94 -5.11
CA ILE A 69 -4.05 11.36 -3.80
C ILE A 69 -3.47 10.17 -3.05
N ALA A 70 -4.23 9.07 -2.91
CA ALA A 70 -3.76 7.87 -2.25
C ALA A 70 -2.46 7.33 -2.89
N TRP A 71 -2.42 7.29 -4.22
CA TRP A 71 -1.24 6.84 -4.97
C TRP A 71 -0.03 7.75 -4.77
N MET A 72 -0.21 9.08 -4.75
CA MET A 72 0.87 10.03 -4.48
C MET A 72 1.45 9.85 -3.08
N ILE A 73 0.60 9.61 -2.07
CA ILE A 73 1.08 9.32 -0.71
C ILE A 73 1.88 8.00 -0.69
N LEU A 74 1.43 6.95 -1.38
CA LEU A 74 2.18 5.71 -1.50
C LEU A 74 3.57 5.94 -2.13
N LEU A 75 3.62 6.72 -3.22
CA LEU A 75 4.87 7.08 -3.89
C LEU A 75 5.82 7.81 -2.92
N LEU A 76 5.33 8.81 -2.18
CA LEU A 76 6.12 9.55 -1.21
C LEU A 76 6.66 8.66 -0.08
N ILE A 77 5.84 7.75 0.45
CA ILE A 77 6.26 6.80 1.48
C ILE A 77 7.41 5.94 0.98
N ILE A 78 7.33 5.44 -0.25
CA ILE A 78 8.36 4.61 -0.87
C ILE A 78 9.63 5.42 -1.12
N LEU A 79 9.53 6.61 -1.72
CA LEU A 79 10.68 7.48 -1.99
C LEU A 79 11.43 7.85 -0.71
N PHE A 80 10.72 8.29 0.33
CA PHE A 80 11.35 8.62 1.61
C PHE A 80 11.96 7.39 2.29
N ALA A 81 11.37 6.20 2.13
CA ALA A 81 11.97 4.97 2.65
C ALA A 81 13.30 4.61 1.98
N TYR A 82 13.51 4.98 0.72
CA TYR A 82 14.80 4.82 0.03
C TYR A 82 15.82 5.89 0.41
N ILE A 83 15.39 7.14 0.57
CA ILE A 83 16.28 8.28 0.85
C ILE A 83 16.73 8.29 2.33
N ILE A 84 15.83 7.98 3.26
CA ILE A 84 16.09 8.09 4.70
C ILE A 84 16.63 6.77 5.24
N LYS A 85 17.73 6.85 6.01
CA LYS A 85 18.32 5.69 6.70
C LYS A 85 17.29 4.99 7.60
N GLN A 86 16.83 3.81 7.18
CA GLN A 86 15.68 3.11 7.76
C GLN A 86 15.84 2.71 9.24
N ASN A 87 17.07 2.65 9.75
CA ASN A 87 17.37 2.25 11.13
C ASN A 87 17.12 3.35 12.18
N LYS A 88 16.72 4.57 11.78
CA LYS A 88 16.41 5.63 12.74
C LYS A 88 15.02 5.43 13.37
N PRO A 89 14.89 5.38 14.71
CA PRO A 89 13.60 5.15 15.37
C PRO A 89 12.56 6.24 15.06
N LYS A 90 13.00 7.49 14.87
CA LYS A 90 12.13 8.60 14.43
C LYS A 90 11.52 8.34 13.05
N TRP A 91 12.30 7.84 12.10
CA TRP A 91 11.81 7.52 10.76
C TRP A 91 10.77 6.41 10.80
N LYS A 92 11.01 5.34 11.56
CA LYS A 92 10.05 4.24 11.71
C LYS A 92 8.68 4.74 12.19
N LYS A 93 8.63 5.69 13.13
CA LYS A 93 7.38 6.31 13.59
C LYS A 93 6.70 7.11 12.48
N ILE A 94 7.46 7.92 11.74
CA ILE A 94 6.94 8.72 10.62
C ILE A 94 6.39 7.82 9.52
N HIS A 95 7.16 6.82 9.09
CA HIS A 95 6.73 5.84 8.09
C HIS A 95 5.43 5.14 8.54
N MET A 96 5.33 4.73 9.80
CA MET A 96 4.12 4.11 10.33
C MET A 96 2.92 5.06 10.31
N ALA A 97 3.09 6.32 10.74
CA ALA A 97 2.03 7.32 10.70
C ALA A 97 1.54 7.60 9.26
N LEU A 98 2.46 7.77 8.32
CA LEU A 98 2.14 7.95 6.90
C LEU A 98 1.43 6.72 6.32
N SER A 99 1.86 5.51 6.68
CA SER A 99 1.21 4.27 6.24
C SER A 99 -0.22 4.13 6.78
N ILE A 100 -0.49 4.57 8.02
CA ILE A 100 -1.86 4.61 8.56
C ILE A 100 -2.73 5.60 7.78
N ILE A 101 -2.21 6.80 7.50
CA ILE A 101 -2.91 7.80 6.66
C ILE A 101 -3.19 7.22 5.27
N PHE A 102 -2.20 6.59 4.65
CA PHE A 102 -2.33 5.94 3.34
C PHE A 102 -3.44 4.88 3.33
N VAL A 103 -3.44 3.96 4.31
CA VAL A 103 -4.49 2.94 4.42
C VAL A 103 -5.87 3.58 4.58
N GLY A 104 -5.98 4.63 5.40
CA GLY A 104 -7.23 5.40 5.54
C GLY A 104 -7.70 6.01 4.22
N LEU A 105 -6.78 6.60 3.45
CA LEU A 105 -7.08 7.15 2.12
C LEU A 105 -7.52 6.07 1.12
N VAL A 106 -6.93 4.88 1.16
CA VAL A 106 -7.36 3.75 0.31
C VAL A 106 -8.77 3.31 0.68
N ILE A 107 -9.10 3.20 1.97
CA ILE A 107 -10.46 2.84 2.42
C ILE A 107 -11.46 3.89 1.94
N LEU A 108 -11.16 5.19 2.13
CA LEU A 108 -12.00 6.29 1.66
C LEU A 108 -12.16 6.27 0.13
N HIS A 109 -11.09 5.98 -0.62
CA HIS A 109 -11.16 5.85 -2.07
C HIS A 109 -12.08 4.70 -2.50
N ILE A 110 -11.99 3.54 -1.85
CA ILE A 110 -12.86 2.39 -2.14
C ILE A 110 -14.32 2.74 -1.84
N ILE A 111 -14.61 3.34 -0.69
CA ILE A 111 -15.97 3.77 -0.33
C ILE A 111 -16.50 4.78 -1.36
N HIS A 112 -15.70 5.79 -1.71
CA HIS A 112 -16.08 6.80 -2.70
C HIS A 112 -16.37 6.17 -4.08
N ALA A 113 -15.55 5.21 -4.52
CA ALA A 113 -15.74 4.49 -5.79
C ALA A 113 -16.93 3.51 -5.79
N ILE A 114 -17.47 3.16 -4.62
CA ILE A 114 -18.68 2.32 -4.51
C ILE A 114 -19.94 3.20 -4.50
N ILE A 115 -19.87 4.38 -3.87
CA ILE A 115 -21.01 5.28 -3.72
C ILE A 115 -21.31 6.06 -5.01
N VAL A 116 -20.26 6.42 -5.77
CA VAL A 116 -20.34 7.27 -6.97
C VAL A 116 -20.06 6.44 -8.23
#